data_AF-A0A349XN87-F1
#
_entry.id   AF-A0A349XN87-F1
#
_cell.length_a   1.000
_cell.length_b   1.000
_cell.length_c   1.000
_cell.angle_alpha   90.00
_cell.angle_beta   90.00
_cell.angle_gamma   90.00
#
_symmetry.space_group_name_H-M   'P 1'
#
loop_
_entity.id
_entity.type
_entity.pdbx_description
1 polymer ?
#
loop_
_entity_poly.entity_id
_entity_poly.type
_entity_poly.pdbx_seq_one_letter_code
_entity_poly.pdbx_strand_id
1 'polypeptide(L)'
;IGGIEHAILHLLYSRFFTRAMRETGHVDVKEPFKGLFTQGMVVHETYSRGEGTAREWVPPADLRIEETDGTRRAFLLSSGEEVKIGSIEKMSKSKKNVVDPDDIIASYGADTARFFVLSDSPPDRDVIWSESGVEGANRFVQRVWRIIGEAAEELKSVRPKPAAEGEGLAASKAAHKTLKAVQEDLDKLAFNKAIARIYELVNALAGPLADVAAGGKSDDVKAAARDAVEILIRIIAPMTPHLAEECWSALGNEGLVAETPWPTFVPSLVEENDVVMPVQVNGKKRGELTIARDADQDAVRAAALALDAVKSLLAGGEPKKVIVVPQRIVNIVV
;
A
#
# COMPACT_ATOMS: atom_id res chain seq x y z
N ILE A 1 11.04 -14.35 8.99
CA ILE A 1 10.30 -14.37 7.71
C ILE A 1 10.99 -15.39 6.82
N GLY A 2 10.26 -16.32 6.22
CA GLY A 2 10.83 -17.36 5.37
C GLY A 2 9.76 -18.23 4.73
N GLY A 3 10.00 -18.75 3.52
CA GLY A 3 8.98 -19.46 2.76
C GLY A 3 8.56 -20.79 3.41
N ILE A 4 7.36 -21.26 3.08
CA ILE A 4 6.77 -22.47 3.66
C ILE A 4 7.58 -23.73 3.34
N GLU A 5 8.43 -23.71 2.30
CA GLU A 5 9.35 -24.81 1.96
C GLU A 5 10.31 -25.17 3.09
N HIS A 6 10.55 -24.26 4.05
CA HIS A 6 11.47 -24.48 5.17
C HIS A 6 10.77 -24.99 6.43
N ALA A 7 9.44 -25.23 6.40
CA ALA A 7 8.63 -25.49 7.57
C ALA A 7 9.04 -26.75 8.37
N ILE A 8 9.50 -27.79 7.68
CA ILE A 8 9.87 -29.07 8.32
C ILE A 8 11.35 -29.07 8.68
N LEU A 9 12.26 -29.14 7.70
CA LEU A 9 13.68 -29.38 7.99
C LEU A 9 14.34 -28.21 8.70
N HIS A 10 14.49 -27.07 8.01
CA HIS A 10 15.26 -25.95 8.51
C HIS A 10 14.71 -25.41 9.85
N LEU A 11 13.39 -25.23 9.96
CA LEU A 11 12.80 -24.74 11.21
C LEU A 11 12.90 -25.76 12.35
N LEU A 12 12.70 -27.07 12.08
CA LEU A 12 12.88 -28.08 13.13
C LEU A 12 14.34 -28.18 13.58
N TYR A 13 15.28 -28.19 12.65
CA TYR A 13 16.71 -28.23 12.98
C TYR A 13 17.15 -27.00 13.75
N SER A 14 16.69 -25.80 13.39
CA SER A 14 16.98 -24.57 14.14
C SER A 14 16.49 -24.67 15.59
N ARG A 15 15.29 -25.22 15.81
CA ARG A 15 14.74 -25.45 17.15
C ARG A 15 15.53 -26.50 17.93
N PHE A 16 15.90 -27.60 17.29
CA PHE A 16 16.73 -28.64 17.89
C PHE A 16 18.07 -28.07 18.36
N PHE A 17 18.79 -27.36 17.48
CA PHE A 17 20.07 -26.75 17.81
C PHE A 17 19.94 -25.73 18.95
N THR A 18 18.90 -24.89 18.94
CA THR A 18 18.66 -23.93 20.02
C THR A 18 18.48 -24.61 21.37
N ARG A 19 17.73 -25.71 21.40
CA ARG A 19 17.53 -26.50 22.62
C ARG A 19 18.84 -27.17 23.09
N ALA A 20 19.62 -27.73 22.18
CA ALA A 20 20.92 -28.30 22.51
C ALA A 20 21.91 -27.23 23.02
N MET A 21 21.92 -26.04 22.41
CA MET A 21 22.73 -24.90 22.86
C MET A 21 22.29 -24.41 24.24
N ARG A 22 21.00 -24.46 24.55
CA ARG A 22 20.47 -24.14 25.88
C ARG A 22 20.95 -25.14 26.92
N GLU A 23 20.80 -26.45 26.67
CA GLU A 23 21.26 -27.50 27.59
C GLU A 23 22.78 -27.47 27.84
N THR A 24 23.53 -26.99 26.86
CA THR A 24 24.99 -26.84 26.97
C THR A 24 25.43 -25.46 27.48
N GLY A 25 24.49 -24.59 27.87
CA GLY A 25 24.80 -23.29 28.50
C GLY A 25 25.24 -22.18 27.55
N HIS A 26 25.04 -22.30 26.24
CA HIS A 26 25.46 -21.31 25.24
C HIS A 26 24.40 -20.23 24.98
N VAL A 27 23.12 -20.52 25.25
CA VAL A 27 22.00 -19.57 25.08
C VAL A 27 20.96 -19.74 26.18
N ASP A 28 20.22 -18.68 26.51
CA ASP A 28 19.14 -18.72 27.52
C ASP A 28 17.71 -18.68 26.92
N VAL A 29 17.59 -18.75 25.60
CA VAL A 29 16.29 -18.81 24.92
C VAL A 29 15.79 -20.25 24.79
N LYS A 30 14.47 -20.45 24.87
CA LYS A 30 13.84 -21.78 24.71
C LYS A 30 13.53 -22.11 23.24
N GLU A 31 13.21 -21.08 22.47
CA GLU A 31 12.86 -21.18 21.05
C GLU A 31 13.62 -20.07 20.30
N PRO A 32 14.15 -20.33 19.10
CA PRO A 32 14.95 -19.36 18.35
C PRO A 32 14.13 -18.23 17.74
N PHE A 33 12.82 -18.43 17.54
CA PHE A 33 11.97 -17.50 16.80
C PHE A 33 10.75 -17.11 17.65
N LYS A 34 10.59 -15.81 17.95
CA LYS A 34 9.40 -15.27 18.63
C LYS A 34 8.17 -15.26 17.72
N GLY A 35 8.38 -15.14 16.42
CA GLY A 35 7.33 -15.15 15.40
C GLY A 35 7.83 -15.73 14.09
N LEU A 36 6.90 -16.33 13.34
CA LEU A 36 7.13 -16.84 11.99
C LEU A 36 6.11 -16.20 11.07
N PHE A 37 6.58 -15.63 9.98
CA PHE A 37 5.76 -15.15 8.88
C PHE A 37 6.25 -15.84 7.61
N THR A 38 5.36 -16.58 6.96
CA THR A 38 5.66 -17.34 5.75
C THR A 38 5.22 -16.54 4.55
N GLN A 39 6.17 -15.98 3.81
CA GLN A 39 5.83 -15.25 2.61
C GLN A 39 5.34 -16.17 1.49
N GLY A 40 4.52 -15.64 0.59
CA GLY A 40 4.19 -16.29 -0.66
C GLY A 40 5.36 -16.33 -1.64
N MET A 41 5.18 -17.05 -2.75
CA MET A 41 6.19 -17.20 -3.77
C MET A 41 6.11 -16.10 -4.82
N VAL A 42 7.26 -15.69 -5.37
CA VAL A 42 7.25 -14.94 -6.62
C VAL A 42 7.03 -15.94 -7.77
N VAL A 43 5.98 -15.69 -8.55
CA VAL A 43 5.56 -16.53 -9.66
C VAL A 43 5.66 -15.77 -10.99
N HIS A 44 5.92 -16.50 -12.06
CA HIS A 44 6.02 -15.95 -13.40
C HIS A 44 5.57 -16.95 -14.45
N GLU A 45 5.14 -16.44 -15.59
CA GLU A 45 4.89 -17.24 -16.78
C GLU A 45 6.11 -18.06 -17.17
N THR A 46 5.86 -19.24 -17.69
CA THR A 46 6.90 -20.11 -18.22
C THR A 46 6.86 -20.07 -19.75
N TYR A 47 8.01 -20.22 -20.40
CA TYR A 47 8.10 -20.16 -21.87
C TYR A 47 8.85 -21.37 -22.40
N SER A 48 8.30 -22.03 -23.41
CA SER A 48 8.93 -23.25 -23.92
C SER A 48 8.75 -23.46 -25.41
N ARG A 49 9.71 -24.19 -25.98
CA ARG A 49 9.62 -24.80 -27.31
C ARG A 49 9.50 -26.32 -27.17
N GLY A 50 8.83 -26.96 -28.13
CA GLY A 50 8.55 -28.39 -28.09
C GLY A 50 7.57 -28.80 -26.98
N GLU A 51 7.26 -30.10 -26.93
CA GLU A 51 6.32 -30.66 -25.96
C GLU A 51 6.85 -31.97 -25.34
N GLY A 52 6.28 -32.36 -24.19
CA GLY A 52 6.65 -33.58 -23.49
C GLY A 52 8.14 -33.63 -23.13
N THR A 53 8.82 -34.71 -23.51
CA THR A 53 10.25 -34.93 -23.27
C THR A 53 11.17 -34.08 -24.14
N ALA A 54 10.65 -33.50 -25.23
CA ALA A 54 11.39 -32.57 -26.10
C ALA A 54 11.22 -31.11 -25.69
N ARG A 55 10.60 -30.83 -24.51
CA ARG A 55 10.38 -29.47 -24.03
C ARG A 55 11.69 -28.80 -23.65
N GLU A 56 11.96 -27.67 -24.28
CA GLU A 56 13.04 -26.77 -23.91
C GLU A 56 12.47 -25.49 -23.30
N TRP A 57 12.89 -25.15 -22.10
CA TRP A 57 12.54 -23.88 -21.45
C TRP A 57 13.38 -22.72 -21.99
N VAL A 58 12.71 -21.59 -22.22
CA VAL A 58 13.28 -20.36 -22.76
C VAL A 58 13.23 -19.26 -21.68
N PRO A 59 14.33 -18.54 -21.42
CA PRO A 59 14.34 -17.39 -20.52
C PRO A 59 13.43 -16.25 -21.00
N PRO A 60 12.74 -15.52 -20.10
CA PRO A 60 11.98 -14.31 -20.45
C PRO A 60 12.84 -13.25 -21.16
N ALA A 61 14.11 -13.11 -20.76
CA ALA A 61 15.04 -12.13 -21.34
C ALA A 61 15.36 -12.38 -22.83
N ASP A 62 15.12 -13.59 -23.34
CA ASP A 62 15.35 -13.94 -24.74
C ASP A 62 14.11 -13.70 -25.62
N LEU A 63 13.04 -13.16 -25.05
CA LEU A 63 11.72 -13.05 -25.67
C LEU A 63 11.28 -11.60 -25.81
N ARG A 64 10.59 -11.33 -26.91
CA ARG A 64 9.74 -10.16 -27.11
C ARG A 64 8.29 -10.62 -27.01
N ILE A 65 7.51 -9.96 -26.14
CA ILE A 65 6.09 -10.24 -25.98
C ILE A 65 5.30 -9.19 -26.76
N GLU A 66 4.41 -9.63 -27.62
CA GLU A 66 3.45 -8.78 -28.31
C GLU A 66 2.05 -9.06 -27.78
N GLU A 67 1.25 -8.01 -27.59
CA GLU A 67 -0.17 -8.12 -27.25
C GLU A 67 -1.01 -7.49 -28.36
N THR A 68 -1.98 -8.25 -28.87
CA THR A 68 -2.95 -7.76 -29.86
C THR A 68 -4.33 -8.30 -29.49
N ASP A 69 -5.31 -7.40 -29.35
CA ASP A 69 -6.68 -7.73 -28.96
C ASP A 69 -6.78 -8.59 -27.68
N GLY A 70 -5.92 -8.29 -26.69
CA GLY A 70 -5.86 -9.03 -25.42
C GLY A 70 -5.24 -10.43 -25.51
N THR A 71 -4.70 -10.80 -26.67
CA THR A 71 -3.95 -12.06 -26.86
C THR A 71 -2.45 -11.77 -26.86
N ARG A 72 -1.73 -12.41 -25.94
CA ARG A 72 -0.27 -12.30 -25.84
C ARG A 72 0.42 -13.42 -26.60
N ARG A 73 1.45 -13.08 -27.37
CA ARG A 73 2.33 -14.01 -28.07
C ARG A 73 3.78 -13.67 -27.75
N ALA A 74 4.62 -14.69 -27.55
CA ALA A 74 6.04 -14.52 -27.26
C ALA A 74 6.85 -14.95 -28.49
N PHE A 75 7.85 -14.16 -28.85
CA PHE A 75 8.75 -14.43 -29.97
C PHE A 75 10.19 -14.33 -29.51
N LEU A 76 11.08 -15.18 -30.02
CA LEU A 76 12.51 -15.06 -29.73
C LEU A 76 13.09 -13.81 -30.36
N LEU A 77 13.93 -13.11 -29.59
CA LEU A 77 14.71 -11.98 -30.09
C LEU A 77 15.68 -12.41 -31.20
N SER A 78 16.26 -13.61 -31.10
CA SER A 78 17.30 -14.07 -32.03
C SER A 78 16.81 -14.47 -33.41
N SER A 79 15.59 -15.03 -33.51
CA SER A 79 15.09 -15.65 -34.75
C SER A 79 13.67 -15.24 -35.14
N GLY A 80 12.91 -14.59 -34.24
CA GLY A 80 11.51 -14.29 -34.45
C GLY A 80 10.57 -15.49 -34.38
N GLU A 81 11.06 -16.68 -34.03
CA GLU A 81 10.23 -17.88 -33.84
C GLU A 81 9.27 -17.68 -32.66
N GLU A 82 8.02 -18.10 -32.82
CA GLU A 82 7.02 -18.06 -31.76
C GLU A 82 7.30 -19.12 -30.69
N VAL A 83 7.19 -18.71 -29.42
CA VAL A 83 7.42 -19.52 -28.23
C VAL A 83 6.13 -19.62 -27.43
N LYS A 84 5.83 -20.84 -26.96
CA LYS A 84 4.62 -21.10 -26.19
C LYS A 84 4.70 -20.44 -24.81
N ILE A 85 3.73 -19.58 -24.51
CA ILE A 85 3.48 -19.07 -23.16
C ILE A 85 2.72 -20.15 -22.37
N GLY A 86 3.30 -20.58 -21.25
CA GLY A 86 2.77 -21.59 -20.35
C GLY A 86 2.09 -21.00 -19.12
N SER A 87 1.82 -21.86 -18.14
CA SER A 87 1.25 -21.46 -16.84
C SER A 87 2.16 -20.52 -16.06
N ILE A 88 1.54 -19.71 -15.20
CA ILE A 88 2.22 -18.98 -14.13
C ILE A 88 2.63 -19.99 -13.05
N GLU A 89 3.93 -20.06 -12.78
CA GLU A 89 4.51 -21.02 -11.85
C GLU A 89 5.58 -20.35 -10.97
N LYS A 90 5.89 -20.94 -9.81
CA LYS A 90 7.03 -20.52 -8.96
C LYS A 90 8.29 -20.37 -9.81
N MET A 91 8.94 -19.21 -9.70
CA MET A 91 10.20 -18.95 -10.38
C MET A 91 11.25 -20.01 -9.98
N SER A 92 11.91 -20.61 -10.97
CA SER A 92 12.93 -21.63 -10.74
C SER A 92 13.96 -21.70 -11.85
N LYS A 93 15.23 -21.96 -11.50
CA LYS A 93 16.31 -22.15 -12.48
C LYS A 93 16.01 -23.26 -13.49
N SER A 94 15.32 -24.32 -13.06
CA SER A 94 14.96 -25.46 -13.93
C SER A 94 13.94 -25.11 -15.01
N LYS A 95 13.04 -24.14 -14.77
CA LYS A 95 12.03 -23.68 -15.74
C LYS A 95 12.48 -22.44 -16.51
N LYS A 96 13.67 -21.91 -16.20
CA LYS A 96 14.24 -20.66 -16.73
C LYS A 96 13.30 -19.46 -16.68
N ASN A 97 12.26 -19.47 -15.84
CA ASN A 97 11.29 -18.38 -15.70
C ASN A 97 11.68 -17.37 -14.59
N VAL A 98 12.96 -17.34 -14.22
CA VAL A 98 13.47 -16.38 -13.23
C VAL A 98 13.68 -15.05 -13.96
N VAL A 99 13.18 -13.98 -13.37
CA VAL A 99 13.51 -12.62 -13.79
C VAL A 99 14.57 -12.10 -12.84
N ASP A 100 15.67 -11.60 -13.39
CA ASP A 100 16.77 -11.07 -12.58
C ASP A 100 16.37 -9.71 -11.99
N PRO A 101 16.41 -9.52 -10.66
CA PRO A 101 16.17 -8.20 -10.07
C PRO A 101 17.15 -7.13 -10.58
N ASP A 102 18.36 -7.50 -11.01
CA ASP A 102 19.37 -6.54 -11.45
C ASP A 102 18.92 -5.75 -12.70
N ASP A 103 18.13 -6.35 -13.58
CA ASP A 103 17.59 -5.68 -14.76
C ASP A 103 16.62 -4.54 -14.38
N ILE A 104 15.79 -4.79 -13.37
CA ILE A 104 14.84 -3.78 -12.84
C ILE A 104 15.59 -2.70 -12.08
N ILE A 105 16.57 -3.09 -11.28
CA ILE A 105 17.37 -2.14 -10.50
C ILE A 105 18.15 -1.22 -11.46
N ALA A 106 18.75 -1.77 -12.52
CA ALA A 106 19.47 -0.99 -13.52
C ALA A 106 18.55 -0.04 -14.29
N SER A 107 17.34 -0.49 -14.65
CA SER A 107 16.42 0.28 -15.50
C SER A 107 15.58 1.30 -14.72
N TYR A 108 15.14 0.94 -13.51
CA TYR A 108 14.15 1.72 -12.73
C TYR A 108 14.59 2.07 -11.30
N GLY A 109 15.74 1.55 -10.85
CA GLY A 109 16.27 1.77 -9.51
C GLY A 109 15.74 0.80 -8.45
N ALA A 110 16.52 0.65 -7.38
CA ALA A 110 16.21 -0.28 -6.29
C ALA A 110 14.88 0.01 -5.57
N ASP A 111 14.53 1.29 -5.41
CA ASP A 111 13.28 1.69 -4.76
C ASP A 111 12.05 1.28 -5.56
N THR A 112 12.11 1.36 -6.89
CA THR A 112 11.04 0.84 -7.75
C THR A 112 10.84 -0.65 -7.53
N ALA A 113 11.94 -1.43 -7.56
CA ALA A 113 11.88 -2.89 -7.37
C ALA A 113 11.27 -3.25 -6.01
N ARG A 114 11.75 -2.61 -4.93
CA ARG A 114 11.25 -2.81 -3.56
C ARG A 114 9.77 -2.46 -3.45
N PHE A 115 9.39 -1.30 -3.96
CA PHE A 115 8.02 -0.81 -3.87
C PHE A 115 7.05 -1.69 -4.64
N PHE A 116 7.42 -2.11 -5.86
CA PHE A 116 6.64 -3.04 -6.67
C PHE A 116 6.35 -4.34 -5.91
N VAL A 117 7.40 -5.03 -5.42
CA VAL A 117 7.28 -6.32 -4.71
C VAL A 117 6.38 -6.22 -3.47
N LEU A 118 6.44 -5.08 -2.75
CA LEU A 118 5.62 -4.86 -1.56
C LEU A 118 4.17 -4.44 -1.87
N SER A 119 3.92 -3.88 -3.05
CA SER A 119 2.63 -3.27 -3.42
C SER A 119 1.61 -4.26 -3.97
N ASP A 120 2.07 -5.26 -4.73
CA ASP A 120 1.22 -6.01 -5.66
C ASP A 120 0.29 -6.99 -4.93
N SER A 121 0.82 -7.74 -3.97
CA SER A 121 0.08 -8.80 -3.28
C SER A 121 0.35 -8.78 -1.77
N PRO A 122 -0.61 -9.25 -0.95
CA PRO A 122 -0.35 -9.53 0.46
C PRO A 122 0.89 -10.40 0.61
N PRO A 123 1.75 -10.16 1.60
CA PRO A 123 3.06 -10.81 1.64
C PRO A 123 3.00 -12.31 1.89
N ASP A 124 1.88 -12.85 2.37
CA ASP A 124 1.59 -14.28 2.54
C ASP A 124 1.02 -14.94 1.27
N ARG A 125 0.77 -14.18 0.21
CA ARG A 125 0.27 -14.66 -1.08
C ARG A 125 1.33 -14.57 -2.16
N ASP A 126 1.16 -15.41 -3.18
CA ASP A 126 2.04 -15.39 -4.33
C ASP A 126 1.96 -14.04 -5.06
N VAL A 127 3.12 -13.49 -5.41
CA VAL A 127 3.25 -12.24 -6.16
C VAL A 127 3.47 -12.60 -7.62
N ILE A 128 2.62 -12.08 -8.51
CA ILE A 128 2.78 -12.27 -9.95
C ILE A 128 3.70 -11.19 -10.47
N TRP A 129 4.86 -11.60 -10.97
CA TRP A 129 5.77 -10.65 -11.60
C TRP A 129 5.16 -10.12 -12.92
N SER A 130 5.13 -8.80 -13.06
CA SER A 130 4.66 -8.13 -14.28
C SER A 130 5.43 -6.84 -14.54
N GLU A 131 5.81 -6.62 -15.80
CA GLU A 131 6.53 -5.41 -16.22
C GLU A 131 5.68 -4.15 -16.03
N SER A 132 4.38 -4.22 -16.35
CA SER A 132 3.43 -3.12 -16.15
C SER A 132 3.29 -2.69 -14.68
N GLY A 133 3.42 -3.64 -13.75
CA GLY A 133 3.46 -3.37 -12.31
C GLY A 133 4.71 -2.60 -11.89
N VAL A 134 5.88 -2.95 -12.42
CA VAL A 134 7.15 -2.24 -12.19
C VAL A 134 7.07 -0.81 -12.70
N GLU A 135 6.57 -0.61 -13.93
CA GLU A 135 6.38 0.73 -14.49
C GLU A 135 5.41 1.56 -13.64
N GLY A 136 4.34 0.93 -13.12
CA GLY A 136 3.40 1.57 -12.20
C GLY A 136 4.07 2.07 -10.91
N ALA A 137 4.91 1.23 -10.31
CA ALA A 137 5.72 1.61 -9.15
C ALA A 137 6.72 2.73 -9.48
N ASN A 138 7.36 2.68 -10.65
CA ASN A 138 8.32 3.71 -11.06
C ASN A 138 7.63 5.07 -11.25
N ARG A 139 6.50 5.11 -11.96
CA ARG A 139 5.70 6.34 -12.12
C ARG A 139 5.30 6.93 -10.77
N PHE A 140 5.00 6.07 -9.78
CA PHE A 140 4.68 6.53 -8.43
C PHE A 140 5.89 7.13 -7.71
N VAL A 141 7.03 6.43 -7.71
CA VAL A 141 8.30 6.93 -7.15
C VAL A 141 8.66 8.30 -7.73
N GLN A 142 8.60 8.44 -9.07
CA GLN A 142 8.86 9.70 -9.76
C GLN A 142 7.85 10.79 -9.39
N ARG A 143 6.58 10.44 -9.22
CA ARG A 143 5.55 11.38 -8.78
C ARG A 143 5.80 11.91 -7.37
N VAL A 144 6.21 11.05 -6.44
CA VAL A 144 6.54 11.45 -5.06
C VAL A 144 7.70 12.44 -5.07
N TRP A 145 8.79 12.10 -5.78
CA TRP A 145 9.93 13.02 -5.95
C TRP A 145 9.48 14.37 -6.50
N ARG A 146 8.68 14.37 -7.58
CA ARG A 146 8.23 15.59 -8.25
C ARG A 146 7.41 16.49 -7.33
N ILE A 147 6.36 15.98 -6.67
CA ILE A 147 5.49 16.85 -5.86
C ILE A 147 6.19 17.40 -4.61
N ILE A 148 7.15 16.65 -4.04
CA ILE A 148 7.94 17.12 -2.91
C ILE A 148 8.98 18.14 -3.39
N GLY A 149 9.71 17.82 -4.46
CA GLY A 149 10.75 18.68 -5.02
C GLY A 149 10.21 20.03 -5.52
N GLU A 150 9.04 20.05 -6.16
CA GLU A 150 8.37 21.28 -6.61
C GLU A 150 8.03 22.22 -5.44
N ALA A 151 7.65 21.68 -4.28
CA ALA A 151 7.29 22.46 -3.09
C ALA A 151 8.50 22.74 -2.16
N ALA A 152 9.64 22.08 -2.37
CA ALA A 152 10.72 22.02 -1.40
C ALA A 152 11.28 23.39 -0.99
N GLU A 153 11.49 24.30 -1.94
CA GLU A 153 12.03 25.64 -1.65
C GLU A 153 11.13 26.45 -0.70
N GLU A 154 9.82 26.40 -0.90
CA GLU A 154 8.84 27.07 -0.03
C GLU A 154 8.78 26.40 1.35
N LEU A 155 8.90 25.07 1.40
CA LEU A 155 8.84 24.30 2.65
C LEU A 155 10.12 24.44 3.50
N LYS A 156 11.31 24.59 2.89
CA LYS A 156 12.59 24.79 3.60
C LYS A 156 12.55 25.93 4.62
N SER A 157 11.79 26.98 4.30
CA SER A 157 11.74 28.22 5.07
C SER A 157 10.94 28.14 6.38
N VAL A 158 10.11 27.12 6.55
CA VAL A 158 9.19 26.99 7.69
C VAL A 158 9.49 25.73 8.50
N ARG A 159 9.13 25.71 9.78
CA ARG A 159 9.20 24.47 10.60
C ARG A 159 7.94 23.63 10.43
N PRO A 160 8.02 22.29 10.52
CA PRO A 160 6.84 21.44 10.45
C PRO A 160 5.91 21.73 11.64
N LYS A 161 4.63 21.98 11.35
CA LYS A 161 3.59 22.16 12.37
C LYS A 161 2.22 21.78 11.80
N PRO A 162 1.51 20.80 12.37
CA PRO A 162 0.18 20.45 11.89
C PRO A 162 -0.83 21.60 12.11
N ALA A 163 -1.75 21.77 11.16
CA ALA A 163 -2.87 22.69 11.28
C ALA A 163 -4.05 22.04 12.00
N ALA A 164 -4.62 22.73 12.99
CA ALA A 164 -5.87 22.33 13.66
C ALA A 164 -7.12 22.92 12.99
N GLU A 165 -6.95 23.95 12.18
CA GLU A 165 -8.02 24.67 11.47
C GLU A 165 -7.49 25.35 10.20
N GLY A 166 -8.40 25.96 9.44
CA GLY A 166 -8.06 26.70 8.22
C GLY A 166 -7.64 25.82 7.06
N GLU A 167 -6.96 26.43 6.08
CA GLU A 167 -6.64 25.81 4.79
C GLU A 167 -5.71 24.60 4.91
N GLY A 168 -4.78 24.60 5.87
CA GLY A 168 -3.86 23.48 6.11
C GLY A 168 -4.50 22.23 6.74
N LEU A 169 -5.71 22.36 7.32
CA LEU A 169 -6.36 21.30 8.11
C LEU A 169 -6.54 20.00 7.31
N ALA A 170 -6.94 20.11 6.04
CA ALA A 170 -7.21 18.94 5.21
C ALA A 170 -5.94 18.10 4.98
N ALA A 171 -4.81 18.76 4.69
CA ALA A 171 -3.51 18.10 4.51
C ALA A 171 -3.02 17.46 5.82
N SER A 172 -3.14 18.17 6.95
CA SER A 172 -2.76 17.61 8.25
C SER A 172 -3.64 16.41 8.65
N LYS A 173 -4.97 16.48 8.46
CA LYS A 173 -5.85 15.32 8.71
C LYS A 173 -5.48 14.13 7.82
N ALA A 174 -5.24 14.35 6.53
CA ALA A 174 -4.87 13.29 5.60
C ALA A 174 -3.55 12.60 6.03
N ALA A 175 -2.52 13.38 6.35
CA ALA A 175 -1.22 12.86 6.76
C ALA A 175 -1.28 12.08 8.08
N HIS A 176 -1.91 12.65 9.11
CA HIS A 176 -1.97 12.02 10.44
C HIS A 176 -2.86 10.77 10.46
N LYS A 177 -3.98 10.77 9.72
CA LYS A 177 -4.82 9.57 9.55
C LYS A 177 -4.08 8.47 8.79
N THR A 178 -3.37 8.84 7.73
CA THR A 178 -2.57 7.90 6.95
C THR A 178 -1.45 7.32 7.78
N LEU A 179 -0.74 8.14 8.56
CA LEU A 179 0.31 7.69 9.47
C LEU A 179 -0.20 6.61 10.43
N LYS A 180 -1.33 6.86 11.10
CA LYS A 180 -1.94 5.87 12.00
C LYS A 180 -2.25 4.57 11.25
N ALA A 181 -2.91 4.66 10.09
CA ALA A 181 -3.29 3.49 9.30
C ALA A 181 -2.07 2.69 8.81
N VAL A 182 -1.05 3.37 8.29
CA VAL A 182 0.21 2.75 7.84
C VAL A 182 0.92 2.05 9.00
N GLN A 183 1.00 2.69 10.17
CA GLN A 183 1.58 2.05 11.35
C GLN A 183 0.84 0.76 11.72
N GLU A 184 -0.50 0.79 11.78
CA GLU A 184 -1.31 -0.41 12.07
C GLU A 184 -1.16 -1.53 11.03
N ASP A 185 -0.97 -1.17 9.76
CA ASP A 185 -0.74 -2.12 8.68
C ASP A 185 0.68 -2.70 8.74
N LEU A 186 1.70 -1.89 9.03
CA LEU A 186 3.08 -2.35 9.19
C LEU A 186 3.25 -3.30 10.39
N ASP A 187 2.60 -3.03 11.51
CA ASP A 187 2.60 -3.90 12.70
C ASP A 187 2.05 -5.30 12.38
N LYS A 188 1.13 -5.39 11.41
CA LYS A 188 0.52 -6.63 10.93
C LYS A 188 1.23 -7.22 9.72
N LEU A 189 2.33 -6.61 9.27
CA LEU A 189 3.02 -6.94 8.02
C LEU A 189 2.11 -6.88 6.80
N ALA A 190 1.10 -6.01 6.78
CA ALA A 190 0.18 -5.80 5.66
C ALA A 190 0.72 -4.71 4.69
N PHE A 191 1.91 -4.94 4.13
CA PHE A 191 2.66 -3.93 3.35
C PHE A 191 1.88 -3.36 2.15
N ASN A 192 1.15 -4.22 1.43
CA ASN A 192 0.33 -3.81 0.29
C ASN A 192 -0.77 -2.83 0.69
N LYS A 193 -1.37 -2.98 1.88
CA LYS A 193 -2.35 -2.03 2.42
C LYS A 193 -1.69 -0.72 2.82
N ALA A 194 -0.55 -0.78 3.52
CA ALA A 194 0.22 0.41 3.87
C ALA A 194 0.57 1.23 2.62
N ILE A 195 1.02 0.56 1.54
CA ILE A 195 1.30 1.20 0.26
C ILE A 195 0.05 1.82 -0.36
N ALA A 196 -1.11 1.14 -0.33
CA ALA A 196 -2.36 1.72 -0.80
C ALA A 196 -2.71 3.03 -0.05
N ARG A 197 -2.48 3.09 1.27
CA ARG A 197 -2.64 4.33 2.06
C ARG A 197 -1.66 5.42 1.65
N ILE A 198 -0.42 5.06 1.33
CA ILE A 198 0.59 6.00 0.84
C ILE A 198 0.18 6.57 -0.52
N TYR A 199 -0.37 5.75 -1.43
CA TYR A 199 -0.97 6.23 -2.69
C TYR A 199 -2.08 7.26 -2.44
N GLU A 200 -3.01 6.96 -1.51
CA GLU A 200 -4.10 7.85 -1.11
C GLU A 200 -3.56 9.18 -0.58
N LEU A 201 -2.54 9.16 0.28
CA LEU A 201 -1.92 10.36 0.83
C LEU A 201 -1.22 11.20 -0.24
N VAL A 202 -0.44 10.58 -1.11
CA VAL A 202 0.23 11.29 -2.23
C VAL A 202 -0.79 11.95 -3.15
N ASN A 203 -1.93 11.30 -3.39
CA ASN A 203 -3.04 11.92 -4.13
C ASN A 203 -3.64 13.13 -3.37
N ALA A 204 -3.88 12.99 -2.06
CA ALA A 204 -4.43 14.05 -1.23
C ALA A 204 -3.49 15.26 -1.08
N LEU A 205 -2.16 15.04 -1.11
CA LEU A 205 -1.17 16.10 -0.99
C LEU A 205 -0.82 16.78 -2.33
N ALA A 206 -1.11 16.15 -3.47
CA ALA A 206 -0.71 16.69 -4.78
C ALA A 206 -1.23 18.11 -5.04
N GLY A 207 -2.51 18.38 -4.73
CA GLY A 207 -3.11 19.72 -4.87
C GLY A 207 -2.53 20.74 -3.89
N PRO A 208 -2.59 20.48 -2.57
CA PRO A 208 -2.00 21.36 -1.56
C PRO A 208 -0.52 21.69 -1.79
N LEU A 209 0.29 20.72 -2.24
CA LEU A 209 1.71 20.95 -2.54
C LEU A 209 1.93 21.76 -3.82
N ALA A 210 1.13 21.55 -4.86
CA ALA A 210 1.17 22.39 -6.05
C ALA A 210 0.82 23.85 -5.72
N ASP A 211 -0.18 24.05 -4.87
CA ASP A 211 -0.59 25.37 -4.40
C ASP A 211 0.48 26.05 -3.53
N VAL A 212 1.22 25.29 -2.72
CA VAL A 212 2.39 25.79 -1.99
C VAL A 212 3.52 26.16 -2.96
N ALA A 213 3.84 25.29 -3.92
CA ALA A 213 4.88 25.51 -4.92
C ALA A 213 4.62 26.75 -5.80
N ALA A 214 3.35 27.07 -6.06
CA ALA A 214 2.95 28.28 -6.79
C ALA A 214 3.22 29.60 -6.01
N GLY A 215 3.55 29.50 -4.72
CA GLY A 215 3.81 30.64 -3.85
C GLY A 215 2.54 31.32 -3.32
N GLY A 216 2.73 32.30 -2.43
CA GLY A 216 1.63 33.12 -1.89
C GLY A 216 0.80 32.48 -0.77
N LYS A 217 1.13 31.27 -0.34
CA LYS A 217 0.56 30.67 0.88
C LYS A 217 1.16 31.27 2.14
N SER A 218 0.37 31.30 3.22
CA SER A 218 0.86 31.72 4.54
C SER A 218 1.82 30.69 5.13
N ASP A 219 2.67 31.14 6.06
CA ASP A 219 3.63 30.27 6.74
C ASP A 219 2.94 29.13 7.51
N ASP A 220 1.72 29.35 8.03
CA ASP A 220 0.95 28.29 8.70
C ASP A 220 0.52 27.17 7.72
N VAL A 221 0.12 27.52 6.49
CA VAL A 221 -0.22 26.53 5.47
C VAL A 221 1.03 25.78 5.01
N LYS A 222 2.15 26.49 4.80
CA LYS A 222 3.43 25.86 4.47
C LYS A 222 3.91 24.93 5.59
N ALA A 223 3.76 25.33 6.85
CA ALA A 223 4.15 24.52 8.01
C ALA A 223 3.33 23.23 8.12
N ALA A 224 2.02 23.30 7.83
CA ALA A 224 1.14 22.14 7.77
C ALA A 224 1.47 21.20 6.61
N ALA A 225 1.82 21.76 5.45
CA ALA A 225 2.31 21.00 4.31
C ALA A 225 3.67 20.33 4.62
N ARG A 226 4.60 21.04 5.27
CA ARG A 226 5.90 20.48 5.67
C ARG A 226 5.73 19.32 6.64
N ASP A 227 4.86 19.45 7.64
CA ASP A 227 4.53 18.36 8.57
C ASP A 227 3.99 17.13 7.82
N ALA A 228 3.06 17.33 6.89
CA ALA A 228 2.51 16.25 6.07
C ALA A 228 3.56 15.58 5.18
N VAL A 229 4.46 16.35 4.57
CA VAL A 229 5.55 15.81 3.73
C VAL A 229 6.58 15.06 4.57
N GLU A 230 6.99 15.58 5.72
CA GLU A 230 7.93 14.87 6.61
C GLU A 230 7.33 13.58 7.16
N ILE A 231 6.01 13.52 7.39
CA ILE A 231 5.31 12.27 7.67
C ILE A 231 5.40 11.32 6.47
N LEU A 232 5.06 11.79 5.26
CA LEU A 232 5.14 11.00 4.04
C LEU A 232 6.54 10.40 3.82
N ILE A 233 7.59 11.21 3.95
CA ILE A 233 8.99 10.76 3.80
C ILE A 233 9.32 9.63 4.78
N ARG A 234 8.96 9.79 6.05
CA ARG A 234 9.27 8.79 7.08
C ARG A 234 8.48 7.50 6.92
N ILE A 235 7.23 7.55 6.46
CA ILE A 235 6.42 6.34 6.24
C ILE A 235 6.78 5.59 4.96
N ILE A 236 7.35 6.26 3.93
CA ILE A 236 7.86 5.58 2.73
C ILE A 236 9.27 5.02 2.93
N ALA A 237 10.06 5.54 3.88
CA ALA A 237 11.47 5.15 4.08
C ALA A 237 11.72 3.64 4.23
N PRO A 238 10.88 2.84 4.92
CA PRO A 238 11.08 1.39 4.98
C PRO A 238 10.96 0.69 3.61
N MET A 239 10.24 1.29 2.67
CA MET A 239 9.93 0.73 1.34
C MET A 239 10.86 1.31 0.27
N THR A 240 11.04 2.63 0.26
CA THR A 240 11.84 3.41 -0.70
C THR A 240 12.86 4.28 0.04
N PRO A 241 13.90 3.68 0.64
CA PRO A 241 14.83 4.41 1.50
C PRO A 241 15.62 5.47 0.73
N HIS A 242 16.03 5.22 -0.52
CA HIS A 242 16.85 6.16 -1.27
C HIS A 242 16.06 7.43 -1.63
N LEU A 243 14.82 7.27 -2.09
CA LEU A 243 13.88 8.36 -2.34
C LEU A 243 13.59 9.15 -1.06
N ALA A 244 13.39 8.46 0.07
CA ALA A 244 13.10 9.11 1.34
C ALA A 244 14.25 10.01 1.80
N GLU A 245 15.48 9.49 1.77
CA GLU A 245 16.69 10.25 2.13
C GLU A 245 16.84 11.47 1.21
N GLU A 246 16.61 11.30 -0.09
CA GLU A 246 16.80 12.41 -1.02
C GLU A 246 15.71 13.48 -0.90
N CYS A 247 14.45 13.09 -0.64
CA CYS A 247 13.40 14.03 -0.28
C CYS A 247 13.67 14.75 1.05
N TRP A 248 14.26 14.07 2.03
CA TRP A 248 14.62 14.65 3.33
C TRP A 248 15.68 15.75 3.18
N SER A 249 16.76 15.42 2.46
CA SER A 249 17.81 16.36 2.05
C SER A 249 17.24 17.53 1.25
N ALA A 250 16.33 17.26 0.30
CA ALA A 250 15.67 18.29 -0.48
C ALA A 250 14.83 19.26 0.37
N LEU A 251 14.34 18.88 1.55
CA LEU A 251 13.67 19.79 2.49
C LEU A 251 14.64 20.60 3.37
N GLY A 252 15.95 20.43 3.16
CA GLY A 252 16.99 21.06 3.98
C GLY A 252 17.08 20.46 5.39
N ASN A 253 16.56 19.25 5.59
CA ASN A 253 16.75 18.55 6.85
C ASN A 253 18.16 17.96 6.93
N GLU A 254 18.70 17.88 8.15
CA GLU A 254 20.01 17.28 8.43
C GLU A 254 19.87 15.82 8.88
N GLY A 255 20.97 15.07 8.78
CA GLY A 255 21.03 13.67 9.18
C GLY A 255 20.30 12.73 8.22
N LEU A 256 20.22 11.45 8.60
CA LEU A 256 19.55 10.41 7.83
C LEU A 256 18.13 10.18 8.36
N VAL A 257 17.17 9.98 7.45
CA VAL A 257 15.80 9.55 7.79
C VAL A 257 15.84 8.25 8.59
N ALA A 258 16.74 7.33 8.24
CA ALA A 258 16.92 6.06 8.93
C ALA A 258 17.28 6.19 10.42
N GLU A 259 17.83 7.34 10.84
CA GLU A 259 18.19 7.63 12.24
C GLU A 259 17.11 8.42 12.98
N THR A 260 16.04 8.82 12.29
CA THR A 260 14.92 9.54 12.89
C THR A 260 13.95 8.59 13.60
N PRO A 261 13.29 9.03 14.68
CA PRO A 261 12.22 8.25 15.29
C PRO A 261 11.02 8.15 14.32
N TRP A 262 10.28 7.04 14.42
CA TRP A 262 8.99 6.90 13.74
C TRP A 262 8.07 8.08 14.10
N PRO A 263 7.39 8.71 13.13
CA PRO A 263 6.55 9.86 13.39
C PRO A 263 5.35 9.50 14.29
N THR A 264 4.92 10.46 15.11
CA THR A 264 3.73 10.35 15.96
C THR A 264 2.57 11.14 15.36
N PHE A 265 1.38 10.54 15.30
CA PHE A 265 0.18 11.24 14.88
C PHE A 265 -0.45 12.06 16.03
N VAL A 266 -1.18 13.12 15.69
CA VAL A 266 -1.94 13.95 16.62
C VAL A 266 -3.35 13.37 16.80
N PRO A 267 -3.76 12.95 18.02
CA PRO A 267 -5.04 12.27 18.24
C PRO A 267 -6.27 13.01 17.68
N SER A 268 -6.37 14.32 17.92
CA SER A 268 -7.50 15.16 17.47
C SER A 268 -7.62 15.29 15.94
N LEU A 269 -6.55 15.01 15.19
CA LEU A 269 -6.59 15.00 13.71
C LEU A 269 -7.03 13.65 13.13
N VAL A 270 -7.00 12.60 13.95
CA VAL A 270 -7.33 11.24 13.53
C VAL A 270 -8.70 10.79 14.04
N GLU A 271 -9.25 11.49 15.04
CA GLU A 271 -10.61 11.30 15.49
C GLU A 271 -11.61 11.54 14.36
N GLU A 272 -12.43 10.51 14.09
CA GLU A 272 -13.58 10.61 13.22
C GLU A 272 -14.82 10.79 14.09
N ASN A 273 -15.24 12.05 14.22
CA ASN A 273 -16.45 12.41 14.95
C ASN A 273 -17.71 12.05 14.17
N ASP A 274 -17.59 11.81 12.86
CA ASP A 274 -18.69 11.41 11.99
C ASP A 274 -18.39 10.06 11.33
N VAL A 275 -19.43 9.26 11.10
CA VAL A 275 -19.39 7.99 10.37
C VAL A 275 -20.32 8.07 9.17
N VAL A 276 -19.87 7.51 8.04
CA VAL A 276 -20.70 7.34 6.85
C VAL A 276 -21.34 5.96 6.87
N MET A 277 -22.66 5.92 7.04
CA MET A 277 -23.46 4.71 7.10
C MET A 277 -24.22 4.53 5.78
N PRO A 278 -23.96 3.49 4.97
CA PRO A 278 -24.83 3.17 3.85
C PRO A 278 -26.27 2.93 4.33
N VAL A 279 -27.22 3.47 3.58
CA VAL A 279 -28.66 3.30 3.85
C VAL A 279 -29.26 2.42 2.77
N GLN A 280 -29.91 1.34 3.20
CA GLN A 280 -30.57 0.36 2.35
C GLN A 280 -32.08 0.39 2.55
N VAL A 281 -32.80 0.08 1.47
CA VAL A 281 -34.24 -0.20 1.49
C VAL A 281 -34.46 -1.58 0.90
N ASN A 282 -35.05 -2.49 1.67
CA ASN A 282 -35.22 -3.90 1.32
C ASN A 282 -33.92 -4.54 0.78
N GLY A 283 -32.79 -4.25 1.47
CA GLY A 283 -31.48 -4.81 1.16
C GLY A 283 -30.73 -4.17 -0.02
N LYS A 284 -31.31 -3.19 -0.71
CA LYS A 284 -30.64 -2.47 -1.81
C LYS A 284 -30.15 -1.10 -1.35
N LYS A 285 -28.91 -0.72 -1.65
CA LYS A 285 -28.34 0.61 -1.32
C LYS A 285 -29.16 1.72 -2.01
N ARG A 286 -29.52 2.75 -1.23
CA ARG A 286 -30.33 3.91 -1.68
C ARG A 286 -29.74 5.26 -1.30
N GLY A 287 -28.76 5.28 -0.40
CA GLY A 287 -28.02 6.48 -0.07
C GLY A 287 -26.93 6.19 0.94
N GLU A 288 -26.33 7.26 1.44
CA GLU A 288 -25.37 7.25 2.53
C GLU A 288 -25.82 8.32 3.54
N LEU A 289 -25.64 8.03 4.82
CA LEU A 289 -25.92 8.92 5.93
C LEU A 289 -24.59 9.24 6.60
N THR A 290 -24.18 10.51 6.60
CA THR A 290 -23.09 10.99 7.45
C THR A 290 -23.70 11.48 8.77
N ILE A 291 -23.28 10.90 9.88
CA ILE A 291 -23.80 11.23 11.21
C ILE A 291 -22.72 11.10 12.28
N ALA A 292 -22.86 11.81 13.39
CA ALA A 292 -21.94 11.71 14.52
C ALA A 292 -21.74 10.26 14.98
N ARG A 293 -20.50 9.89 15.31
CA ARG A 293 -20.10 8.52 15.64
C ARG A 293 -20.73 8.01 16.94
N ASP A 294 -21.02 8.93 17.85
CA ASP A 294 -21.70 8.73 19.13
C ASP A 294 -23.21 8.97 19.04
N ALA A 295 -23.76 9.21 17.84
CA ALA A 295 -25.20 9.34 17.64
C ALA A 295 -25.92 8.08 18.10
N ASP A 296 -26.96 8.28 18.91
CA ASP A 296 -27.80 7.18 19.36
C ASP A 296 -28.63 6.58 18.22
N GLN A 297 -29.23 5.43 18.50
CA GLN A 297 -29.97 4.67 17.51
C GLN A 297 -31.19 5.44 16.95
N ASP A 298 -31.78 6.32 17.74
CA ASP A 298 -32.96 7.09 17.36
C ASP A 298 -32.58 8.25 16.43
N ALA A 299 -31.47 8.94 16.71
CA ALA A 299 -30.90 9.96 15.83
C ALA A 299 -30.51 9.37 14.48
N VAL A 300 -29.86 8.19 14.47
CA VAL A 300 -29.53 7.47 13.23
C VAL A 300 -30.78 7.09 12.45
N ARG A 301 -31.82 6.59 13.13
CA ARG A 301 -33.10 6.22 12.50
C ARG A 301 -33.78 7.44 11.89
N ALA A 302 -33.87 8.54 12.62
CA ALA A 302 -34.51 9.76 12.16
C ALA A 302 -33.79 10.34 10.93
N ALA A 303 -32.46 10.40 10.97
CA ALA A 303 -31.65 10.91 9.88
C ALA A 303 -31.72 10.02 8.62
N ALA A 304 -31.73 8.69 8.80
CA ALA A 304 -31.89 7.76 7.66
C ALA A 304 -33.26 7.89 6.98
N LEU A 305 -34.34 8.09 7.76
CA LEU A 305 -35.69 8.32 7.22
C LEU A 305 -35.84 9.72 6.59
N ALA A 306 -34.96 10.66 6.94
CA ALA A 306 -34.97 12.00 6.38
C ALA A 306 -34.39 12.08 4.94
N LEU A 307 -33.66 11.05 4.48
CA LEU A 307 -33.07 11.02 3.15
C LEU A 307 -34.12 11.02 2.04
N ASP A 308 -33.95 11.87 1.02
CA ASP A 308 -34.91 12.02 -0.08
C ASP A 308 -35.14 10.71 -0.84
N ALA A 309 -34.08 9.92 -1.06
CA ALA A 309 -34.17 8.61 -1.69
C ALA A 309 -35.02 7.62 -0.88
N VAL A 310 -35.01 7.73 0.45
CA VAL A 310 -35.81 6.90 1.35
C VAL A 310 -37.25 7.39 1.39
N LYS A 311 -37.48 8.69 1.55
CA LYS A 311 -38.81 9.31 1.53
C LYS A 311 -39.58 8.98 0.25
N SER A 312 -38.91 9.08 -0.90
CA SER A 312 -39.50 8.75 -2.20
C SER A 312 -39.96 7.30 -2.28
N LEU A 313 -39.20 6.36 -1.72
CA LEU A 313 -39.54 4.94 -1.70
C LEU A 313 -40.61 4.57 -0.68
N LEU A 314 -40.71 5.32 0.42
CA LEU A 314 -41.76 5.13 1.42
C LEU A 314 -43.11 5.68 0.93
N ALA A 315 -43.12 6.67 0.03
CA ALA A 315 -44.33 7.25 -0.57
C ALA A 315 -45.41 7.66 0.47
N GLY A 316 -44.98 8.12 1.65
CA GLY A 316 -45.86 8.48 2.76
C GLY A 316 -46.26 7.34 3.72
N GLY A 317 -45.84 6.11 3.44
CA GLY A 317 -46.01 4.96 4.33
C GLY A 317 -44.94 4.87 5.43
N GLU A 318 -45.26 4.17 6.52
CA GLU A 318 -44.31 3.88 7.59
C GLU A 318 -43.51 2.60 7.31
N PRO A 319 -42.20 2.56 7.64
CA PRO A 319 -41.41 1.36 7.52
C PRO A 319 -41.86 0.29 8.53
N LYS A 320 -41.97 -0.97 8.09
CA LYS A 320 -42.25 -2.12 8.99
C LYS A 320 -41.15 -2.32 10.03
N LYS A 321 -39.90 -2.08 9.64
CA LYS A 321 -38.74 -2.22 10.54
C LYS A 321 -37.59 -1.35 10.07
N VAL A 322 -36.90 -0.71 11.01
CA VAL A 322 -35.60 -0.07 10.76
C VAL A 322 -34.54 -0.81 11.56
N ILE A 323 -33.54 -1.36 10.86
CA ILE A 323 -32.44 -2.12 11.44
C ILE A 323 -31.20 -1.23 11.37
N VAL A 324 -30.71 -0.82 12.54
CA VAL A 324 -29.47 -0.06 12.66
C VAL A 324 -28.39 -1.01 13.15
N VAL A 325 -27.33 -1.16 12.37
CA VAL A 325 -26.08 -1.77 12.82
C VAL A 325 -25.12 -0.63 13.11
N PRO A 326 -24.79 -0.35 14.39
CA PRO A 326 -24.01 0.83 14.77
C PRO A 326 -22.72 0.98 13.97
N GLN A 327 -22.45 2.21 13.49
CA GLN A 327 -21.28 2.58 12.70
C GLN A 327 -21.04 1.73 11.43
N ARG A 328 -22.06 0.98 10.96
CA ARG A 328 -21.94 0.08 9.80
C ARG A 328 -23.00 0.29 8.73
N ILE A 329 -24.28 0.15 9.06
CA ILE A 329 -25.35 0.19 8.05
C ILE A 329 -26.72 0.47 8.66
N VAL A 330 -27.60 1.12 7.90
CA VAL A 330 -29.03 1.20 8.19
C VAL A 330 -29.81 0.47 7.10
N ASN A 331 -30.66 -0.48 7.47
CA ASN A 331 -31.55 -1.17 6.54
C ASN A 331 -33.02 -0.93 6.92
N ILE A 332 -33.78 -0.42 5.97
CA ILE A 332 -35.19 -0.05 6.11
C ILE A 332 -36.03 -1.09 5.38
N VAL A 333 -36.95 -1.71 6.11
CA VAL A 333 -37.91 -2.68 5.56
C VAL A 333 -39.24 -1.97 5.35
N VAL A 334 -39.71 -1.99 4.11
CA VAL A 334 -40.99 -1.41 3.66
C VAL A 334 -41.97 -2.53 3.38
#